data_AF-A0A6S9U422-F1
#
_entry.id   AF-A0A6S9U422-F1
#
_cell.length_a   1.000
_cell.length_b   1.000
_cell.length_c   1.000
_cell.angle_alpha   90.00
_cell.angle_beta   90.00
_cell.angle_gamma   90.00
#
_symmetry.space_group_name_H-M   'P 1'
#
loop_
_entity.id
_entity.type
_entity.pdbx_description
1 polymer ?
#
loop_
_entity_poly.entity_id
_entity_poly.type
_entity_poly.pdbx_seq_one_letter_code
_entity_poly.pdbx_strand_id
1 'polypeptide(L)'
;MLNFAIFGLVLTVAFARNGTREIIANVETVYEKPASPARGIVVLAHGCQHSATDFWPHSTACAECIGLPEEVRIARAIVAAGWVAVAFSSADREMSRCWEFEVDGPRVLRALSKFRHRHGLDELPAAALGASSGGAFVLMLARELPLRAVVSQIMALPPAMLQGYNGTPFPPTLFLHMPRDGRTAALVSKCVGRLSQQGRPVAEIGAPPLAVTDAFFTRIPGVGGPLSARIAAALSPHLNGERRLKQDPRRSKWRETLCADEGLCALLPGRRPGEPDALVHDVSPVAEVLNVAWAQHEIVADYMPQTMEWIESEGTTGLAGARQRAEL
;
A
#
# COMPACT_ATOMS: atom_id res chain seq x y z
N MET A 1 45.56 8.23 -39.99
CA MET A 1 44.38 7.45 -40.41
C MET A 1 43.78 6.81 -39.18
N LEU A 2 42.48 7.01 -38.98
CA LEU A 2 41.76 6.95 -37.70
C LEU A 2 41.53 5.50 -37.22
N ASN A 3 41.86 5.22 -35.96
CA ASN A 3 41.44 4.03 -35.22
C ASN A 3 39.96 4.17 -34.83
N PHE A 4 39.10 3.26 -35.30
CA PHE A 4 37.73 3.15 -34.80
C PHE A 4 37.66 2.03 -33.75
N ALA A 5 37.61 2.43 -32.48
CA ALA A 5 37.23 1.56 -31.39
C ALA A 5 35.70 1.38 -31.42
N ILE A 6 35.25 0.14 -31.62
CA ILE A 6 33.85 -0.24 -31.49
C ILE A 6 33.55 -0.37 -30.00
N PHE A 7 32.96 0.67 -29.41
CA PHE A 7 32.32 0.57 -28.10
C PHE A 7 30.99 -0.18 -28.28
N GLY A 8 30.96 -1.44 -27.85
CA GLY A 8 29.73 -2.20 -27.73
C GLY A 8 28.84 -1.59 -26.65
N LEU A 9 27.79 -0.89 -27.09
CA LEU A 9 26.70 -0.45 -26.23
C LEU A 9 25.91 -1.70 -25.81
N VAL A 10 26.25 -2.29 -24.66
CA VAL A 10 25.38 -3.27 -24.00
C VAL A 10 24.16 -2.50 -23.52
N LEU A 11 23.09 -2.51 -24.31
CA LEU A 11 21.76 -2.21 -23.79
C LEU A 11 21.48 -3.26 -22.72
N THR A 12 21.72 -2.92 -21.46
CA THR A 12 21.06 -3.61 -20.36
C THR A 12 19.58 -3.35 -20.54
N VAL A 13 18.87 -4.33 -21.11
CA VAL A 13 17.43 -4.41 -21.00
C VAL A 13 17.16 -4.42 -19.50
N ALA A 14 16.73 -3.29 -18.95
CA ALA A 14 16.19 -3.25 -17.61
C ALA A 14 15.00 -4.21 -17.63
N PHE A 15 15.21 -5.44 -17.15
CA PHE A 15 14.10 -6.35 -16.90
C PHE A 15 13.10 -5.57 -16.08
N ALA A 16 11.86 -5.46 -16.59
CA ALA A 16 10.79 -4.80 -15.88
C ALA A 16 10.77 -5.37 -14.47
N ARG A 17 11.05 -4.52 -13.49
CA ARG A 17 11.07 -4.89 -12.08
C ARG A 17 9.65 -5.33 -11.71
N ASN A 18 9.49 -6.63 -11.53
CA ASN A 18 8.22 -7.27 -11.28
C ASN A 18 8.38 -8.17 -10.06
N GLY A 19 7.33 -8.26 -9.24
CA GLY A 19 7.32 -9.11 -8.05
C GLY A 19 7.52 -10.57 -8.43
N THR A 20 8.29 -11.28 -7.60
CA THR A 20 8.46 -12.73 -7.68
C THR A 20 7.49 -13.37 -6.69
N ARG A 21 6.67 -14.31 -7.16
CA ARG A 21 5.75 -15.07 -6.31
C ARG A 21 6.36 -16.42 -5.94
N GLU A 22 6.28 -16.74 -4.66
CA GLU A 22 6.66 -18.04 -4.10
C GLU A 22 5.66 -18.50 -3.04
N ILE A 23 5.57 -19.81 -2.82
CA ILE A 23 4.94 -20.36 -1.62
C ILE A 23 6.03 -20.68 -0.60
N ILE A 24 6.11 -19.89 0.47
CA ILE A 24 7.12 -20.03 1.52
C ILE A 24 6.45 -20.47 2.81
N ALA A 25 6.80 -21.67 3.28
CA ALA A 25 6.19 -22.26 4.48
C ALA A 25 4.65 -22.28 4.42
N ASN A 26 4.09 -22.62 3.26
CA ASN A 26 2.64 -22.65 2.97
C ASN A 26 1.94 -21.30 3.08
N VAL A 27 2.68 -20.21 2.89
CA VAL A 27 2.14 -18.85 2.78
C VAL A 27 2.47 -18.33 1.38
N GLU A 28 1.47 -17.75 0.71
CA GLU A 28 1.70 -17.04 -0.54
C GLU A 28 2.49 -15.77 -0.24
N THR A 29 3.66 -15.68 -0.85
CA THR A 29 4.62 -14.60 -0.66
C THR A 29 4.91 -13.99 -2.02
N VAL A 30 4.79 -12.67 -2.14
CA VAL A 30 5.24 -11.92 -3.32
C VAL A 30 6.25 -10.89 -2.86
N TYR A 31 7.38 -10.79 -3.54
CA TYR A 31 8.45 -9.88 -3.12
C TYR A 31 9.23 -9.29 -4.28
N GLU A 32 9.91 -8.20 -4.01
CA GLU A 32 10.85 -7.57 -4.92
C GLU A 32 12.06 -7.04 -4.14
N LYS A 33 13.25 -7.32 -4.68
CA LYS A 33 14.52 -6.84 -4.13
C LYS A 33 14.98 -5.59 -4.89
N PRO A 34 15.63 -4.64 -4.22
CA PRO A 34 16.28 -3.52 -4.90
C PRO A 34 17.45 -4.02 -5.76
N ALA A 35 17.83 -3.21 -6.76
CA ALA A 35 18.98 -3.52 -7.61
C ALA A 35 20.32 -3.37 -6.87
N SER A 36 20.36 -2.56 -5.81
CA SER A 36 21.47 -2.42 -4.88
C SER A 36 21.36 -3.45 -3.74
N PRO A 37 22.43 -3.67 -2.94
CA PRO A 37 22.30 -4.36 -1.67
C PRO A 37 21.17 -3.78 -0.83
N ALA A 38 20.35 -4.66 -0.25
CA ALA A 38 19.18 -4.24 0.51
C ALA A 38 19.59 -3.63 1.86
N ARG A 39 18.91 -2.54 2.22
CA ARG A 39 19.08 -1.87 3.53
C ARG A 39 18.26 -2.52 4.64
N GLY A 40 17.26 -3.29 4.27
CA GLY A 40 16.27 -3.86 5.17
C GLY A 40 15.11 -4.48 4.42
N ILE A 41 14.11 -4.91 5.17
CA ILE A 41 12.88 -5.54 4.68
C ILE A 41 11.69 -4.71 5.15
N VAL A 42 10.73 -4.45 4.26
CA VAL A 42 9.40 -3.95 4.63
C VAL A 42 8.39 -5.07 4.37
N VAL A 43 7.80 -5.57 5.45
CA VAL A 43 6.70 -6.54 5.42
C VAL A 43 5.41 -5.81 5.09
N LEU A 44 4.72 -6.25 4.04
CA LEU A 44 3.47 -5.68 3.55
C LEU A 44 2.29 -6.59 3.91
N ALA A 45 1.26 -6.01 4.52
CA ALA A 45 0.02 -6.70 4.86
C ALA A 45 -1.20 -6.00 4.25
N HIS A 46 -1.91 -6.72 3.38
CA HIS A 46 -3.05 -6.20 2.63
C HIS A 46 -4.31 -5.97 3.50
N GLY A 47 -5.29 -5.21 3.00
CA GLY A 47 -6.61 -5.08 3.61
C GLY A 47 -7.50 -6.31 3.41
N CYS A 48 -8.70 -6.34 3.99
CA CYS A 48 -9.65 -7.42 3.68
C CYS A 48 -9.97 -7.47 2.18
N GLN A 49 -10.38 -8.63 1.65
CA GLN A 49 -10.62 -8.91 0.23
C GLN A 49 -9.38 -8.94 -0.69
N HIS A 50 -8.24 -8.44 -0.23
CA HIS A 50 -6.99 -8.34 -0.99
C HIS A 50 -6.02 -9.54 -0.79
N SER A 51 -4.84 -9.45 -1.42
CA SER A 51 -3.75 -10.45 -1.34
C SER A 51 -2.36 -9.84 -1.55
N ALA A 52 -1.31 -10.63 -1.30
CA ALA A 52 0.06 -10.28 -1.69
C ALA A 52 0.22 -9.98 -3.19
N THR A 53 -0.60 -10.60 -4.03
CA THR A 53 -0.63 -10.43 -5.50
C THR A 53 -1.05 -9.03 -5.96
N ASP A 54 -1.57 -8.21 -5.07
CA ASP A 54 -2.09 -6.89 -5.44
C ASP A 54 -0.97 -5.85 -5.49
N PHE A 55 0.16 -6.10 -4.82
CA PHE A 55 1.32 -5.19 -4.74
C PHE A 55 2.23 -5.19 -5.96
N TRP A 56 2.03 -6.10 -6.91
CA TRP A 56 2.81 -6.15 -8.14
C TRP A 56 1.92 -6.41 -9.34
N PRO A 57 2.25 -5.86 -10.52
CA PRO A 57 1.50 -6.15 -11.74
C PRO A 57 1.75 -7.59 -12.20
N HIS A 58 0.80 -8.10 -12.99
CA HIS A 58 0.93 -9.37 -13.71
C HIS A 58 2.29 -9.48 -14.43
N SER A 59 2.99 -10.59 -14.26
CA SER A 59 4.25 -10.86 -14.96
C SER A 59 4.53 -12.36 -15.08
N THR A 60 5.58 -12.74 -15.81
CA THR A 60 6.03 -14.14 -15.88
C THR A 60 6.49 -14.68 -14.52
N ALA A 61 6.98 -13.82 -13.63
CA ALA A 61 7.41 -14.20 -12.28
C ALA A 61 6.26 -14.22 -11.26
N CYS A 62 5.08 -13.74 -11.65
CA CYS A 62 3.85 -13.76 -10.86
C CYS A 62 2.64 -13.66 -11.80
N ALA A 63 2.16 -14.81 -12.29
CA ALA A 63 1.01 -14.85 -13.20
C ALA A 63 -0.31 -14.55 -12.47
N GLU A 64 -0.35 -14.73 -11.16
CA GLU A 64 -1.50 -14.42 -10.32
C GLU A 64 -1.53 -12.96 -9.86
N CYS A 65 -0.45 -12.21 -10.09
CA CYS A 65 -0.37 -10.80 -9.73
C CYS A 65 -1.36 -9.95 -10.53
N ILE A 66 -2.02 -9.03 -9.84
CA ILE A 66 -3.04 -8.13 -10.38
C ILE A 66 -2.46 -6.71 -10.50
N GLY A 67 -1.84 -6.22 -9.44
CA GLY A 67 -1.22 -4.90 -9.43
C GLY A 67 -2.23 -3.77 -9.28
N LEU A 68 -2.86 -3.67 -8.10
CA LEU A 68 -3.75 -2.56 -7.80
C LEU A 68 -2.97 -1.23 -7.67
N PRO A 69 -3.58 -0.09 -8.02
CA PRO A 69 -2.82 1.15 -8.25
C PRO A 69 -2.00 1.62 -7.05
N GLU A 70 -2.56 1.59 -5.84
CA GLU A 70 -1.89 2.13 -4.66
C GLU A 70 -0.89 1.13 -4.08
N GLU A 71 -1.22 -0.16 -4.07
CA GLU A 71 -0.35 -1.26 -3.64
C GLU A 71 0.92 -1.31 -4.50
N VAL A 72 0.78 -1.23 -5.83
CA VAL A 72 1.94 -1.17 -6.74
C VAL A 72 2.82 0.04 -6.47
N ARG A 73 2.21 1.21 -6.20
CA ARG A 73 2.95 2.42 -5.86
C ARG A 73 3.69 2.28 -4.52
N ILE A 74 3.08 1.63 -3.53
CA ILE A 74 3.71 1.32 -2.24
C ILE A 74 4.93 0.41 -2.42
N ALA A 75 4.75 -0.74 -3.08
CA ALA A 75 5.85 -1.69 -3.30
C ALA A 75 7.01 -1.05 -4.08
N ARG A 76 6.70 -0.29 -5.14
CA ARG A 76 7.72 0.44 -5.91
C ARG A 76 8.46 1.48 -5.08
N ALA A 77 7.77 2.23 -4.22
CA ALA A 77 8.41 3.23 -3.37
C ALA A 77 9.38 2.59 -2.37
N ILE A 78 9.01 1.45 -1.77
CA ILE A 78 9.87 0.68 -0.87
C ILE A 78 11.14 0.21 -1.60
N VAL A 79 10.97 -0.40 -2.79
CA VAL A 79 12.11 -0.91 -3.57
C VAL A 79 13.00 0.23 -4.06
N ALA A 80 12.42 1.35 -4.48
CA ALA A 80 13.15 2.55 -4.88
C ALA A 80 14.00 3.13 -3.74
N ALA A 81 13.54 3.02 -2.48
CA ALA A 81 14.28 3.42 -1.29
C ALA A 81 15.40 2.44 -0.88
N GLY A 82 15.60 1.35 -1.64
CA GLY A 82 16.66 0.37 -1.37
C GLY A 82 16.28 -0.70 -0.34
N TRP A 83 14.99 -0.91 -0.11
CA TRP A 83 14.45 -1.94 0.79
C TRP A 83 13.86 -3.11 0.00
N VAL A 84 13.88 -4.30 0.58
CA VAL A 84 13.10 -5.43 0.06
C VAL A 84 11.63 -5.20 0.42
N ALA A 85 10.75 -5.18 -0.56
CA ALA A 85 9.30 -5.25 -0.32
C ALA A 85 8.87 -6.72 -0.34
N VAL A 86 8.21 -7.19 0.71
CA VAL A 86 7.66 -8.55 0.79
C VAL A 86 6.25 -8.54 1.34
N ALA A 87 5.30 -9.01 0.55
CA ALA A 87 3.90 -9.15 0.95
C ALA A 87 3.55 -10.62 1.19
N PHE A 88 2.68 -10.85 2.16
CA PHE A 88 2.10 -12.16 2.47
C PHE A 88 0.58 -12.11 2.32
N SER A 89 -0.04 -13.21 1.91
CA SER A 89 -1.50 -13.36 1.94
C SER A 89 -1.97 -13.99 3.25
N SER A 90 -3.11 -13.51 3.76
CA SER A 90 -3.81 -14.05 4.93
C SER A 90 -4.27 -15.52 4.72
N ALA A 91 -4.60 -16.21 5.81
CA ALA A 91 -5.07 -17.61 5.81
C ALA A 91 -6.42 -17.75 5.13
N ASP A 92 -7.37 -16.91 5.51
CA ASP A 92 -8.69 -16.90 4.91
C ASP A 92 -8.54 -16.45 3.46
N ARG A 93 -8.83 -17.35 2.51
CA ARG A 93 -8.85 -17.03 1.09
C ARG A 93 -10.26 -17.10 0.48
N GLU A 94 -11.25 -17.49 1.28
CA GLU A 94 -12.59 -17.89 0.83
C GLU A 94 -13.68 -16.89 1.21
N MET A 95 -13.58 -16.21 2.35
CA MET A 95 -14.64 -15.34 2.85
C MET A 95 -14.23 -13.86 2.89
N SER A 96 -13.56 -13.47 3.96
CA SER A 96 -13.24 -12.07 4.26
C SER A 96 -11.88 -11.69 3.70
N ARG A 97 -10.98 -12.66 3.62
CA ARG A 97 -9.54 -12.46 3.39
C ARG A 97 -8.89 -11.49 4.36
N CYS A 98 -9.55 -11.19 5.48
CA CYS A 98 -8.96 -10.43 6.55
C CYS A 98 -7.89 -11.26 7.26
N TRP A 99 -7.03 -10.55 7.99
CA TRP A 99 -6.05 -11.16 8.87
C TRP A 99 -6.67 -11.57 10.20
N GLU A 100 -6.28 -12.73 10.71
CA GLU A 100 -6.55 -13.19 12.07
C GLU A 100 -5.20 -13.49 12.74
N PHE A 101 -4.80 -12.71 13.74
CA PHE A 101 -3.42 -12.76 14.23
C PHE A 101 -3.03 -14.11 14.84
N GLU A 102 -3.97 -14.75 15.54
CA GLU A 102 -3.80 -16.05 16.18
C GLU A 102 -3.49 -17.16 15.15
N VAL A 103 -4.01 -17.01 13.93
CA VAL A 103 -3.78 -17.94 12.81
C VAL A 103 -2.60 -17.49 11.95
N ASP A 104 -2.60 -16.23 11.52
CA ASP A 104 -1.67 -15.68 10.55
C ASP A 104 -0.32 -15.29 11.14
N GLY A 105 -0.27 -14.84 12.39
CA GLY A 105 0.96 -14.40 13.06
C GLY A 105 2.04 -15.49 13.02
N PRO A 106 1.77 -16.70 13.56
CA PRO A 106 2.72 -17.81 13.49
C PRO A 106 3.07 -18.23 12.06
N ARG A 107 2.13 -18.14 11.11
CA ARG A 107 2.35 -18.50 9.69
C ARG A 107 3.32 -17.53 9.04
N VAL A 108 3.07 -16.22 9.16
CA VAL A 108 3.90 -15.16 8.60
C VAL A 108 5.28 -15.13 9.25
N LEU A 109 5.38 -15.29 10.57
CA LEU A 109 6.69 -15.33 11.25
C LEU A 109 7.58 -16.47 10.73
N ARG A 110 7.01 -17.68 10.53
CA ARG A 110 7.72 -18.81 9.92
C ARG A 110 8.10 -18.54 8.46
N ALA A 111 7.18 -18.01 7.67
CA ALA A 111 7.42 -17.69 6.27
C ALA A 111 8.51 -16.61 6.11
N LEU A 112 8.44 -15.55 6.92
CA LEU A 112 9.42 -14.46 6.94
C LEU A 112 10.80 -14.95 7.38
N SER A 113 10.90 -15.77 8.43
CA SER A 113 12.18 -16.37 8.85
C SER A 113 12.80 -17.19 7.71
N LYS A 114 12.00 -18.05 7.05
CA LYS A 114 12.49 -18.85 5.92
C LYS A 114 12.86 -17.99 4.70
N PHE A 115 12.10 -16.94 4.44
CA PHE A 115 12.39 -15.97 3.39
C PHE A 115 13.72 -15.26 3.64
N ARG A 116 13.92 -14.73 4.86
CA ARG A 116 15.17 -14.07 5.26
C ARG A 116 16.36 -14.98 5.04
N HIS A 117 16.27 -16.22 5.51
CA HIS A 117 17.36 -17.17 5.38
C HIS A 117 17.71 -17.50 3.93
N ARG A 118 16.70 -17.81 3.11
CA ARG A 118 16.90 -18.16 1.69
C ARG A 118 17.54 -17.03 0.88
N HIS A 119 17.28 -15.79 1.24
CA HIS A 119 17.76 -14.63 0.50
C HIS A 119 18.94 -13.90 1.19
N GLY A 120 19.50 -14.48 2.26
CA GLY A 120 20.64 -13.89 2.98
C GLY A 120 20.30 -12.54 3.64
N LEU A 121 19.09 -12.41 4.18
CA LEU A 121 18.57 -11.18 4.81
C LEU A 121 18.40 -11.35 6.34
N ASP A 122 19.02 -12.37 6.93
CA ASP A 122 18.88 -12.71 8.35
C ASP A 122 19.32 -11.58 9.28
N GLU A 123 20.35 -10.82 8.92
CA GLU A 123 20.90 -9.73 9.75
C GLU A 123 20.27 -8.36 9.47
N LEU A 124 19.40 -8.25 8.47
CA LEU A 124 18.85 -6.96 8.05
C LEU A 124 17.66 -6.53 8.93
N PRO A 125 17.48 -5.22 9.19
CA PRO A 125 16.33 -4.74 9.94
C PRO A 125 15.03 -4.98 9.16
N ALA A 126 13.94 -5.21 9.90
CA ALA A 126 12.60 -5.32 9.35
C ALA A 126 11.74 -4.14 9.81
N ALA A 127 10.93 -3.60 8.91
CA ALA A 127 9.80 -2.73 9.21
C ALA A 127 8.53 -3.40 8.69
N ALA A 128 7.36 -2.91 9.10
CA ALA A 128 6.09 -3.44 8.63
C ALA A 128 5.11 -2.31 8.27
N LEU A 129 4.39 -2.51 7.17
CA LEU A 129 3.34 -1.62 6.68
C LEU A 129 2.10 -2.46 6.38
N GLY A 130 0.96 -2.06 6.93
CA GLY A 130 -0.30 -2.73 6.64
C GLY A 130 -1.47 -1.77 6.55
N ALA A 131 -2.52 -2.17 5.84
CA ALA A 131 -3.75 -1.40 5.69
C ALA A 131 -4.96 -2.16 6.23
N SER A 132 -5.89 -1.46 6.89
CA SER A 132 -7.12 -2.03 7.47
C SER A 132 -6.81 -3.24 8.38
N SER A 133 -7.38 -4.43 8.15
CA SER A 133 -7.02 -5.63 8.91
C SER A 133 -5.52 -5.96 8.87
N GLY A 134 -4.83 -5.64 7.76
CA GLY A 134 -3.37 -5.71 7.66
C GLY A 134 -2.66 -4.69 8.55
N GLY A 135 -3.25 -3.51 8.75
CA GLY A 135 -2.76 -2.49 9.70
C GLY A 135 -2.83 -2.98 11.14
N ALA A 136 -3.95 -3.60 11.53
CA ALA A 136 -4.08 -4.28 12.83
C ALA A 136 -3.06 -5.42 12.96
N PHE A 137 -2.89 -6.22 11.90
CA PHE A 137 -1.95 -7.32 11.85
C PHE A 137 -0.50 -6.87 12.09
N VAL A 138 -0.02 -5.81 11.42
CA VAL A 138 1.37 -5.35 11.60
C VAL A 138 1.61 -4.70 12.97
N LEU A 139 0.59 -4.05 13.55
CA LEU A 139 0.65 -3.56 14.94
C LEU A 139 0.77 -4.73 15.94
N MET A 140 0.09 -5.84 15.68
CA MET A 140 0.22 -7.07 16.48
C MET A 140 1.54 -7.78 16.22
N LEU A 141 2.04 -7.80 14.98
CA LEU A 141 3.31 -8.41 14.61
C LEU A 141 4.48 -7.77 15.36
N ALA A 142 4.41 -6.46 15.64
CA ALA A 142 5.38 -5.74 16.45
C ALA A 142 5.54 -6.25 17.90
N ARG A 143 4.57 -7.05 18.37
CA ARG A 143 4.60 -7.72 19.67
C ARG A 143 5.36 -9.04 19.64
N GLU A 144 5.62 -9.59 18.47
CA GLU A 144 6.22 -10.91 18.24
C GLU A 144 7.52 -10.85 17.42
N LEU A 145 7.85 -9.67 16.86
CA LEU A 145 9.02 -9.45 16.02
C LEU A 145 9.62 -8.07 16.32
N PRO A 146 10.94 -7.96 16.55
CA PRO A 146 11.59 -6.66 16.63
C PRO A 146 11.50 -5.96 15.28
N LEU A 147 10.80 -4.82 15.26
CA LEU A 147 10.60 -3.99 14.07
C LEU A 147 11.27 -2.64 14.27
N ARG A 148 11.94 -2.15 13.22
CA ARG A 148 12.53 -0.82 13.15
C ARG A 148 11.46 0.27 13.21
N ALA A 149 10.33 0.04 12.54
CA ALA A 149 9.16 0.90 12.55
C ALA A 149 7.93 0.12 12.11
N VAL A 150 6.75 0.62 12.50
CA VAL A 150 5.44 0.11 12.09
C VAL A 150 4.64 1.23 11.45
N VAL A 151 4.00 0.94 10.32
CA VAL A 151 3.13 1.86 9.60
C VAL A 151 1.76 1.22 9.50
N SER A 152 0.76 1.81 10.16
CA SER A 152 -0.62 1.33 10.12
C SER A 152 -1.47 2.31 9.34
N GLN A 153 -1.92 1.91 8.15
CA GLN A 153 -2.89 2.67 7.37
C GLN A 153 -4.31 2.25 7.74
N ILE A 154 -5.21 3.24 7.84
CA ILE A 154 -6.66 3.10 8.04
C ILE A 154 -7.04 2.08 9.12
N MET A 155 -6.22 1.96 10.15
CA MET A 155 -6.44 1.04 11.27
C MET A 155 -5.68 1.47 12.52
N ALA A 156 -6.24 1.10 13.67
CA ALA A 156 -5.57 1.13 14.96
C ALA A 156 -6.06 -0.05 15.83
N LEU A 157 -5.34 -0.33 16.91
CA LEU A 157 -5.74 -1.31 17.93
C LEU A 157 -6.33 -0.59 19.15
N PRO A 158 -7.04 -1.31 20.05
CA PRO A 158 -7.22 -0.84 21.42
C PRO A 158 -5.87 -0.40 22.00
N PRO A 159 -5.73 0.83 22.54
CA PRO A 159 -4.42 1.35 22.95
C PRO A 159 -3.67 0.44 23.93
N ALA A 160 -4.39 -0.26 24.82
CA ALA A 160 -3.81 -1.21 25.77
C ALA A 160 -2.96 -2.33 25.13
N MET A 161 -3.20 -2.63 23.86
CA MET A 161 -2.50 -3.67 23.10
C MET A 161 -1.16 -3.20 22.50
N LEU A 162 -0.86 -1.90 22.54
CA LEU A 162 0.41 -1.35 22.05
C LEU A 162 1.53 -1.57 23.07
N GLN A 163 2.09 -2.78 23.05
CA GLN A 163 3.17 -3.25 23.91
C GLN A 163 4.23 -3.91 23.04
N GLY A 164 5.51 -3.62 23.24
CA GLY A 164 6.56 -4.13 22.35
C GLY A 164 6.90 -5.60 22.58
N TYR A 165 7.72 -6.14 21.69
CA TYR A 165 8.23 -7.50 21.72
C TYR A 165 8.98 -7.84 23.00
N ASN A 166 8.67 -8.94 23.69
CA ASN A 166 9.37 -9.40 24.90
C ASN A 166 9.60 -8.30 25.97
N GLY A 167 8.60 -7.44 26.19
CA GLY A 167 8.69 -6.36 27.17
C GLY A 167 9.53 -5.16 26.73
N THR A 168 10.00 -5.14 25.48
CA THR A 168 10.68 -3.99 24.89
C THR A 168 9.69 -2.84 24.62
N PRO A 169 10.19 -1.60 24.43
CA PRO A 169 9.41 -0.50 23.87
C PRO A 169 8.66 -0.88 22.59
N PHE A 170 7.41 -0.40 22.46
CA PHE A 170 6.73 -0.46 21.16
C PHE A 170 7.51 0.35 20.12
N PRO A 171 7.67 -0.13 18.88
CA PRO A 171 8.51 0.53 17.88
C PRO A 171 7.95 1.87 17.44
N PRO A 172 8.79 2.74 16.84
CA PRO A 172 8.36 3.94 16.16
C PRO A 172 7.16 3.69 15.25
N THR A 173 6.04 4.36 15.50
CA THR A 173 4.78 4.08 14.81
C THR A 173 4.25 5.27 14.03
N LEU A 174 4.02 5.08 12.73
CA LEU A 174 3.30 6.02 11.89
C LEU A 174 1.87 5.52 11.68
N PHE A 175 0.89 6.30 12.12
CA PHE A 175 -0.49 6.08 11.74
C PHE A 175 -0.85 6.94 10.55
N LEU A 176 -1.44 6.33 9.53
CA LEU A 176 -2.06 7.05 8.43
C LEU A 176 -3.54 6.71 8.45
N HIS A 177 -4.41 7.71 8.54
CA HIS A 177 -5.85 7.48 8.54
C HIS A 177 -6.53 8.43 7.57
N MET A 178 -7.79 8.11 7.25
CA MET A 178 -8.63 8.93 6.40
C MET A 178 -9.69 9.63 7.27
N PRO A 179 -9.83 10.96 7.21
CA PRO A 179 -10.70 11.70 8.13
C PRO A 179 -12.18 11.33 8.08
N ARG A 180 -12.71 10.83 6.94
CA ARG A 180 -14.13 10.42 6.88
C ARG A 180 -14.41 9.11 7.62
N ASP A 181 -13.39 8.30 7.93
CA ASP A 181 -13.53 7.20 8.88
C ASP A 181 -13.27 7.71 10.31
N GLY A 182 -14.29 8.38 10.83
CA GLY A 182 -14.24 8.99 12.15
C GLY A 182 -14.01 7.98 13.28
N ARG A 183 -14.45 6.72 13.12
CA ARG A 183 -14.22 5.67 14.12
C ARG A 183 -12.74 5.32 14.20
N THR A 184 -12.12 5.05 13.05
CA THR A 184 -10.69 4.73 13.00
C THR A 184 -9.84 5.93 13.41
N ALA A 185 -10.15 7.14 12.92
CA ALA A 185 -9.45 8.36 13.30
C ALA A 185 -9.46 8.60 14.83
N ALA A 186 -10.62 8.39 15.47
CA ALA A 186 -10.73 8.52 16.93
C ALA A 186 -9.89 7.47 17.67
N LEU A 187 -9.78 6.25 17.15
CA LEU A 187 -8.96 5.21 17.74
C LEU A 187 -7.45 5.47 17.54
N VAL A 188 -7.06 5.91 16.34
CA VAL A 188 -5.69 6.37 16.05
C VAL A 188 -5.27 7.46 17.02
N SER A 189 -6.10 8.47 17.22
CA SER A 189 -5.81 9.56 18.16
C SER A 189 -5.52 9.05 19.59
N LYS A 190 -6.27 8.05 20.06
CA LYS A 190 -6.02 7.40 21.37
C LYS A 190 -4.71 6.62 21.39
N CYS A 191 -4.35 5.93 20.30
CA CYS A 191 -3.07 5.23 20.17
C CYS A 191 -1.89 6.20 20.17
N VAL A 192 -1.98 7.28 19.40
CA VAL A 192 -0.99 8.37 19.37
C VAL A 192 -0.81 8.96 20.75
N GLY A 193 -1.90 9.26 21.45
CA GLY A 193 -1.86 9.77 22.83
C GLY A 193 -1.14 8.82 23.78
N ARG A 194 -1.45 7.52 23.72
CA ARG A 194 -0.79 6.52 24.58
C ARG A 194 0.70 6.37 24.29
N LEU A 195 1.09 6.21 23.03
CA LEU A 195 2.50 6.07 22.66
C LEU A 195 3.31 7.33 23.02
N SER A 196 2.72 8.51 22.80
CA SER A 196 3.32 9.79 23.20
C SER A 196 3.55 9.87 24.72
N GLN A 197 2.54 9.48 25.53
CA GLN A 197 2.66 9.44 26.99
C GLN A 197 3.73 8.46 27.49
N GLN A 198 4.01 7.41 26.72
CA GLN A 198 5.07 6.44 27.00
C GLN A 198 6.46 6.89 26.49
N GLY A 199 6.58 8.11 25.94
CA GLY A 199 7.81 8.62 25.36
C GLY A 199 8.25 7.86 24.10
N ARG A 200 7.31 7.27 23.36
CA ARG A 200 7.59 6.51 22.13
C ARG A 200 7.45 7.42 20.91
N PRO A 201 8.36 7.34 19.93
CA PRO A 201 8.19 8.03 18.66
C PRO A 201 6.88 7.59 17.99
N VAL A 202 6.00 8.56 17.77
CA VAL A 202 4.72 8.31 17.10
C VAL A 202 4.31 9.54 16.30
N ALA A 203 3.75 9.29 15.12
CA ALA A 203 3.20 10.33 14.28
C ALA A 203 1.89 9.89 13.61
N GLU A 204 1.14 10.87 13.13
CA GLU A 204 -0.16 10.71 12.50
C GLU A 204 -0.23 11.53 11.21
N ILE A 205 -0.77 10.94 10.16
CA ILE A 205 -1.10 11.60 8.89
C ILE A 205 -2.59 11.38 8.62
N GLY A 206 -3.35 12.47 8.50
CA GLY A 206 -4.73 12.45 7.99
C GLY A 206 -4.74 12.67 6.48
N ALA A 207 -5.06 11.63 5.70
CA ALA A 207 -5.17 11.70 4.25
C ALA A 207 -6.51 12.33 3.82
N PRO A 208 -6.55 13.58 3.33
CA PRO A 208 -7.80 14.27 3.06
C PRO A 208 -8.44 13.80 1.73
N PRO A 209 -9.73 14.10 1.50
CA PRO A 209 -10.36 13.86 0.21
C PRO A 209 -9.62 14.56 -0.93
N LEU A 210 -9.42 13.83 -2.02
CA LEU A 210 -8.70 14.32 -3.21
C LEU A 210 -9.68 14.86 -4.25
N ALA A 211 -9.23 15.90 -4.97
CA ALA A 211 -9.93 16.36 -6.16
C ALA A 211 -9.67 15.41 -7.33
N VAL A 212 -10.74 15.02 -8.03
CA VAL A 212 -10.68 14.23 -9.27
C VAL A 212 -10.38 15.19 -10.43
N THR A 213 -9.11 15.56 -10.56
CA THR A 213 -8.58 16.40 -11.64
C THR A 213 -8.40 15.60 -12.94
N ASP A 214 -8.08 16.28 -14.03
CA ASP A 214 -7.86 15.64 -15.32
C ASP A 214 -6.65 14.69 -15.32
N ALA A 215 -5.71 14.89 -14.38
CA ALA A 215 -4.56 14.00 -14.19
C ALA A 215 -4.80 12.92 -13.13
N PHE A 216 -5.93 12.92 -12.42
CA PHE A 216 -6.16 12.08 -11.25
C PHE A 216 -5.96 10.59 -11.53
N PHE A 217 -6.49 10.08 -12.64
CA PHE A 217 -6.44 8.66 -13.00
C PHE A 217 -5.12 8.20 -13.61
N THR A 218 -4.16 9.10 -13.86
CA THR A 218 -2.79 8.71 -14.29
C THR A 218 -2.05 7.87 -13.25
N ARG A 219 -2.57 7.80 -12.01
CA ARG A 219 -2.10 6.87 -10.98
C ARG A 219 -2.41 5.41 -11.30
N ILE A 220 -3.39 5.13 -12.17
CA ILE A 220 -3.71 3.78 -12.63
C ILE A 220 -2.69 3.37 -13.71
N PRO A 221 -1.96 2.25 -13.54
CA PRO A 221 -1.09 1.72 -14.58
C PRO A 221 -1.83 1.54 -15.92
N GLY A 222 -1.27 2.08 -17.00
CA GLY A 222 -1.87 2.01 -18.34
C GLY A 222 -2.84 3.16 -18.68
N VAL A 223 -3.20 4.03 -17.73
CA VAL A 223 -4.02 5.22 -18.01
C VAL A 223 -3.14 6.43 -18.31
N GLY A 224 -3.12 6.85 -19.58
CA GLY A 224 -2.45 8.08 -20.02
C GLY A 224 -3.26 9.35 -19.73
N GLY A 225 -2.63 10.52 -19.88
CA GLY A 225 -3.25 11.83 -19.65
C GLY A 225 -4.58 12.05 -20.38
N PRO A 226 -4.69 11.78 -21.70
CA PRO A 226 -5.95 11.93 -22.42
C PRO A 226 -7.10 11.06 -21.89
N LEU A 227 -6.80 9.79 -21.55
CA LEU A 227 -7.80 8.89 -20.98
C LEU A 227 -8.20 9.34 -19.57
N SER A 228 -7.25 9.74 -18.73
CA SER A 228 -7.52 10.29 -17.41
C SER A 228 -8.45 11.51 -17.46
N ALA A 229 -8.20 12.44 -18.39
CA ALA A 229 -9.04 13.62 -18.58
C ALA A 229 -10.47 13.24 -19.00
N ARG A 230 -10.61 12.26 -19.89
CA ARG A 230 -11.92 11.75 -20.32
C ARG A 230 -12.69 11.10 -19.18
N ILE A 231 -12.04 10.28 -18.35
CA ILE A 231 -12.66 9.68 -17.15
C ILE A 231 -13.14 10.77 -16.19
N ALA A 232 -12.28 11.76 -15.91
CA ALA A 232 -12.62 12.86 -15.01
C ALA A 232 -13.79 13.71 -15.53
N ALA A 233 -13.84 13.97 -16.84
CA ALA A 233 -14.93 14.68 -17.49
C ALA A 233 -16.26 13.90 -17.39
N ALA A 234 -16.25 12.60 -17.68
CA ALA A 234 -17.41 11.73 -17.56
C ALA A 234 -17.94 11.67 -16.11
N LEU A 235 -17.04 11.75 -15.11
CA LEU A 235 -17.42 11.77 -13.69
C LEU A 235 -17.96 13.11 -13.19
N SER A 236 -17.91 14.20 -13.98
CA SER A 236 -18.32 15.54 -13.54
C SER A 236 -19.69 15.62 -12.83
N PRO A 237 -20.74 14.84 -13.18
CA PRO A 237 -22.00 14.87 -12.43
C PRO A 237 -21.86 14.44 -10.96
N HIS A 238 -20.85 13.60 -10.66
CA HIS A 238 -20.56 13.05 -9.32
C HIS A 238 -19.60 13.93 -8.51
N LEU A 239 -19.10 15.03 -9.09
CA LEU A 239 -18.12 15.92 -8.46
C LEU A 239 -18.74 17.24 -8.01
N ASN A 240 -18.33 17.74 -6.85
CA ASN A 240 -18.71 19.06 -6.32
C ASN A 240 -17.89 20.19 -6.99
N GLY A 241 -18.09 21.44 -6.57
CA GLY A 241 -17.40 22.61 -7.13
C GLY A 241 -15.88 22.59 -6.98
N GLU A 242 -15.34 21.82 -6.02
CA GLU A 242 -13.91 21.62 -5.81
C GLU A 242 -13.38 20.36 -6.53
N ARG A 243 -14.20 19.77 -7.40
CA ARG A 243 -13.95 18.50 -8.08
C ARG A 243 -13.76 17.29 -7.16
N ARG A 244 -14.29 17.34 -5.94
CA ARG A 244 -14.30 16.20 -5.00
C ARG A 244 -15.58 15.40 -5.15
N LEU A 245 -15.53 14.11 -4.86
CA LEU A 245 -16.71 13.23 -4.90
C LEU A 245 -17.80 13.75 -3.95
N LYS A 246 -19.04 13.83 -4.47
CA LYS A 246 -20.24 14.24 -3.71
C LYS A 246 -20.75 13.15 -2.77
N GLN A 247 -20.54 11.89 -3.15
CA GLN A 247 -21.07 10.72 -2.47
C GLN A 247 -20.00 9.62 -2.42
N ASP A 248 -20.15 8.71 -1.46
CA ASP A 248 -19.33 7.51 -1.34
C ASP A 248 -19.35 6.73 -2.68
N PRO A 249 -18.20 6.56 -3.36
CA PRO A 249 -18.12 5.81 -4.61
C PRO A 249 -18.49 4.33 -4.43
N ARG A 250 -18.55 3.84 -3.18
CA ARG A 250 -19.09 2.52 -2.87
C ARG A 250 -20.59 2.39 -3.03
N ARG A 251 -21.31 3.50 -2.97
CA ARG A 251 -22.78 3.55 -2.93
C ARG A 251 -23.40 4.39 -4.05
N SER A 252 -22.59 5.11 -4.82
CA SER A 252 -23.07 6.00 -5.87
C SER A 252 -23.10 5.35 -7.26
N LYS A 253 -23.74 6.05 -8.20
CA LYS A 253 -24.01 5.58 -9.57
C LYS A 253 -22.96 5.97 -10.60
N TRP A 254 -21.73 6.26 -10.16
CA TRP A 254 -20.66 6.72 -11.07
C TRP A 254 -20.36 5.75 -12.22
N ARG A 255 -20.56 4.45 -11.99
CA ARG A 255 -20.39 3.37 -12.97
C ARG A 255 -21.31 3.55 -14.18
N GLU A 256 -22.58 3.84 -13.92
CA GLU A 256 -23.59 4.07 -14.95
C GLU A 256 -23.19 5.27 -15.81
N THR A 257 -22.67 6.33 -15.19
CA THR A 257 -22.23 7.54 -15.90
C THR A 257 -20.97 7.31 -16.73
N LEU A 258 -19.99 6.57 -16.23
CA LEU A 258 -18.82 6.21 -17.03
C LEU A 258 -19.19 5.36 -18.24
N CYS A 259 -20.09 4.39 -18.08
CA CYS A 259 -20.46 3.50 -19.19
C CYS A 259 -21.50 4.10 -20.13
N ALA A 260 -22.10 5.24 -19.79
CA ALA A 260 -22.87 6.04 -20.73
C ALA A 260 -21.99 6.82 -21.73
N ASP A 261 -20.70 7.03 -21.43
CA ASP A 261 -19.74 7.63 -22.35
C ASP A 261 -19.29 6.58 -23.39
N GLU A 262 -19.57 6.84 -24.66
CA GLU A 262 -19.48 5.85 -25.74
C GLU A 262 -18.07 5.26 -25.88
N GLY A 263 -17.93 3.98 -25.55
CA GLY A 263 -16.66 3.26 -25.65
C GLY A 263 -15.68 3.53 -24.50
N LEU A 264 -15.99 4.40 -23.53
CA LEU A 264 -15.08 4.69 -22.42
C LEU A 264 -14.83 3.46 -21.54
N CYS A 265 -15.87 2.75 -21.12
CA CYS A 265 -15.72 1.58 -20.23
C CYS A 265 -14.84 0.47 -20.84
N ALA A 266 -14.83 0.31 -22.17
CA ALA A 266 -13.97 -0.65 -22.86
C ALA A 266 -12.48 -0.27 -22.87
N LEU A 267 -12.16 1.01 -22.61
CA LEU A 267 -10.79 1.52 -22.57
C LEU A 267 -10.19 1.48 -21.15
N LEU A 268 -11.00 1.22 -20.13
CA LEU A 268 -10.54 1.21 -18.75
C LEU A 268 -9.74 -0.08 -18.50
N PRO A 269 -8.47 0.02 -18.05
CA PRO A 269 -7.65 -1.15 -17.82
C PRO A 269 -8.15 -1.90 -16.59
N GLY A 270 -8.41 -3.19 -16.78
CA GLY A 270 -8.75 -4.10 -15.70
C GLY A 270 -7.52 -4.70 -15.01
N ARG A 271 -7.76 -5.83 -14.35
CA ARG A 271 -6.77 -6.51 -13.51
C ARG A 271 -5.63 -7.15 -14.30
N ARG A 272 -5.87 -7.52 -15.55
CA ARG A 272 -4.87 -8.13 -16.41
C ARG A 272 -4.75 -7.37 -17.73
N PRO A 273 -3.56 -7.43 -18.39
CA PRO A 273 -3.39 -6.84 -19.70
C PRO A 273 -4.46 -7.30 -20.68
N GLY A 274 -5.19 -6.35 -21.26
CA GLY A 274 -6.26 -6.62 -22.24
C GLY A 274 -7.62 -6.96 -21.66
N GLU A 275 -7.76 -7.10 -20.33
CA GLU A 275 -9.07 -7.22 -19.67
C GLU A 275 -9.65 -5.83 -19.39
N PRO A 276 -10.95 -5.61 -19.61
CA PRO A 276 -11.61 -4.36 -19.22
C PRO A 276 -11.73 -4.28 -17.69
N ASP A 277 -11.81 -3.05 -17.16
CA ASP A 277 -12.08 -2.83 -15.75
C ASP A 277 -13.44 -3.41 -15.34
N ALA A 278 -13.47 -4.20 -14.27
CA ALA A 278 -14.68 -4.80 -13.73
C ALA A 278 -15.63 -3.75 -13.09
N LEU A 279 -15.10 -2.57 -12.74
CA LEU A 279 -15.80 -1.50 -12.04
C LEU A 279 -16.39 -1.92 -10.69
N VAL A 280 -15.96 -3.02 -10.10
CA VAL A 280 -16.39 -3.49 -8.77
C VAL A 280 -15.27 -3.24 -7.76
N HIS A 281 -15.63 -2.90 -6.52
CA HIS A 281 -14.66 -2.68 -5.43
C HIS A 281 -13.79 -3.89 -5.17
N ASP A 282 -12.65 -3.63 -4.53
CA ASP A 282 -11.61 -4.59 -4.13
C ASP A 282 -10.80 -5.14 -5.32
N VAL A 283 -11.20 -4.76 -6.54
CA VAL A 283 -10.72 -5.41 -7.77
C VAL A 283 -10.62 -4.51 -9.00
N SER A 284 -11.25 -3.33 -8.96
CA SER A 284 -11.30 -2.37 -10.07
C SER A 284 -10.29 -1.27 -9.81
N PRO A 285 -9.28 -1.10 -10.67
CA PRO A 285 -8.35 0.02 -10.56
C PRO A 285 -9.06 1.38 -10.45
N VAL A 286 -10.14 1.61 -11.21
CA VAL A 286 -10.93 2.84 -11.13
C VAL A 286 -11.68 2.96 -9.80
N ALA A 287 -12.32 1.88 -9.32
CA ALA A 287 -13.04 1.93 -8.04
C ALA A 287 -12.09 2.19 -6.86
N GLU A 288 -10.93 1.52 -6.84
CA GLU A 288 -9.91 1.70 -5.79
C GLU A 288 -9.45 3.15 -5.70
N VAL A 289 -9.08 3.76 -6.83
CA VAL A 289 -8.61 5.16 -6.78
C VAL A 289 -9.73 6.15 -6.46
N LEU A 290 -10.99 5.84 -6.80
CA LEU A 290 -12.11 6.64 -6.35
C LEU A 290 -12.34 6.52 -4.84
N ASN A 291 -12.14 5.34 -4.25
CA ASN A 291 -12.19 5.15 -2.79
C ASN A 291 -11.08 5.98 -2.10
N VAL A 292 -9.88 6.07 -2.70
CA VAL A 292 -8.83 6.99 -2.24
C VAL A 292 -9.29 8.43 -2.30
N ALA A 293 -9.87 8.87 -3.42
CA ALA A 293 -10.37 10.24 -3.56
C ALA A 293 -11.45 10.59 -2.53
N TRP A 294 -12.29 9.63 -2.20
CA TRP A 294 -13.33 9.79 -1.18
C TRP A 294 -12.72 9.99 0.22
N ALA A 295 -11.60 9.32 0.50
CA ALA A 295 -10.86 9.39 1.76
C ALA A 295 -11.70 8.96 2.98
N GLN A 296 -12.23 7.73 2.92
CA GLN A 296 -12.91 7.10 4.05
C GLN A 296 -12.11 5.92 4.60
N HIS A 297 -11.99 4.83 3.86
CA HIS A 297 -11.31 3.63 4.33
C HIS A 297 -10.69 2.96 3.10
N GLU A 298 -9.54 3.46 2.67
CA GLU A 298 -8.78 2.93 1.53
C GLU A 298 -7.27 3.03 1.76
N ILE A 299 -6.52 2.07 1.22
CA ILE A 299 -5.05 2.12 1.19
C ILE A 299 -4.58 3.28 0.30
N VAL A 300 -3.48 3.93 0.66
CA VAL A 300 -2.98 5.11 -0.07
C VAL A 300 -1.45 5.17 -0.12
N ALA A 301 -0.92 5.45 -1.30
CA ALA A 301 0.51 5.53 -1.58
C ALA A 301 1.05 6.97 -1.60
N ASP A 302 0.18 7.98 -1.54
CA ASP A 302 0.56 9.40 -1.69
C ASP A 302 1.53 9.89 -0.59
N TYR A 303 1.63 9.17 0.53
CA TYR A 303 2.49 9.50 1.67
C TYR A 303 3.70 8.57 1.81
N MET A 304 4.04 7.82 0.76
CA MET A 304 5.21 6.93 0.78
C MET A 304 6.55 7.64 1.02
N PRO A 305 6.81 8.87 0.52
CA PRO A 305 8.03 9.60 0.87
C PRO A 305 8.19 9.78 2.38
N GLN A 306 7.15 10.26 3.07
CA GLN A 306 7.12 10.45 4.53
C GLN A 306 7.19 9.11 5.26
N THR A 307 6.54 8.08 4.71
CA THR A 307 6.54 6.72 5.27
C THR A 307 7.95 6.13 5.26
N MET A 308 8.67 6.24 4.15
CA MET A 308 10.03 5.73 4.04
C MET A 308 10.99 6.55 4.91
N GLU A 309 10.83 7.87 4.95
CA GLU A 309 11.62 8.72 5.85
C GLU A 309 11.43 8.29 7.32
N TRP A 310 10.19 8.05 7.76
CA TRP A 310 9.88 7.58 9.10
C TRP A 310 10.53 6.23 9.43
N ILE A 311 10.48 5.28 8.49
CA ILE A 311 11.12 3.96 8.64
C ILE A 311 12.64 4.09 8.76
N GLU A 312 13.24 4.91 7.91
CA GLU A 312 14.70 5.06 7.86
C GLU A 312 15.25 5.78 9.09
N SER A 313 14.55 6.82 9.56
CA SER A 313 14.93 7.61 10.72
C SER A 313 14.53 6.99 12.06
N GLU A 314 13.81 5.86 12.06
CA GLU A 314 13.26 5.25 13.29
C GLU A 314 12.37 6.24 14.06
N GLY A 315 11.61 7.05 13.32
CA GLY A 315 10.73 8.09 13.86
C GLY A 315 11.46 9.27 14.52
N THR A 316 12.77 9.44 14.31
CA THR A 316 13.55 10.56 14.88
C THR A 316 13.46 11.84 14.07
N THR A 317 13.25 11.74 12.76
CA THR A 317 12.89 12.91 11.96
C THR A 317 11.41 13.17 12.17
N GLY A 318 11.09 14.30 12.82
CA GLY A 318 9.71 14.76 12.90
C GLY A 318 9.16 14.89 11.47
N LEU A 319 7.91 14.51 11.26
CA LEU A 319 7.24 14.73 9.98
C LEU A 319 7.06 16.25 9.79
N ALA A 320 8.07 16.93 9.24
CA ALA A 320 8.01 18.34 8.93
C ALA A 320 6.85 18.56 7.94
N GLY A 321 5.73 19.08 8.44
CA GLY A 321 4.52 19.37 7.64
C GLY A 321 3.33 18.40 7.79
N ALA A 322 3.42 17.31 8.57
CA ALA A 322 2.31 16.34 8.65
C ALA A 322 1.21 16.65 9.67
N ARG A 323 1.35 17.70 10.50
CA ARG A 323 0.21 18.24 11.26
C ARG A 323 -0.67 19.11 10.34
N GLN A 324 -1.23 18.51 9.29
CA GLN A 324 -2.48 19.02 8.72
C GLN A 324 -3.61 18.26 9.39
N ARG A 325 -4.01 18.73 10.57
CA ARG A 325 -5.41 18.54 10.97
C ARG A 325 -6.22 19.27 9.91
N ALA A 326 -6.84 18.53 9.00
CA ALA A 326 -8.00 19.07 8.31
C ALA A 326 -9.06 19.23 9.39
N GLU A 327 -9.16 20.43 9.95
CA GLU A 327 -10.38 20.85 10.64
C GLU A 327 -11.52 20.69 9.62
N LEU A 328 -12.47 19.81 9.94
CA LEU A 328 -13.71 19.64 9.22
C LEU A 328 -14.65 20.80 9.52
#